data_AF-A0A7L9S581-F1
#
_entry.id   AF-A0A7L9S581-F1
#
_cell.length_a   1.000
_cell.length_b   1.000
_cell.length_c   1.000
_cell.angle_alpha   90.00
_cell.angle_beta   90.00
_cell.angle_gamma   90.00
#
_symmetry.space_group_name_H-M   'P 1'
#
loop_
_entity.id
_entity.type
_entity.pdbx_description
1 polymer ?
#
loop_
_entity_poly.entity_id
_entity_poly.type
_entity_poly.pdbx_seq_one_letter_code
_entity_poly.pdbx_strand_id
1 'polypeptide(L)'
;MKYILLAIALIILPLLESFYGATLWGLNFDSPLFMAKVGYWLFYVKYTSVLVGFFLVVFALTRFQQVIKPTWCATLVWFVSLLLAALQIIVMFFGLMINIDTANKLTYYHQQRAFEDSTIYVYTSDPGAMGRAYHYFYLLCEQPLNRYQLELIVKTPWLGRTFEFEVIDNQLQITSADNVSSTYPLPDNSVCY
;
A
#
# COMPACT_ATOMS: atom_id res chain seq x y z
N MET A 1 -31.38 10.30 9.54
CA MET A 1 -30.05 10.55 10.16
C MET A 1 -29.13 9.34 10.15
N LYS A 2 -29.54 8.15 10.65
CA LYS A 2 -28.64 6.97 10.75
C LYS A 2 -27.91 6.58 9.45
N TYR A 3 -28.61 6.54 8.31
CA TYR A 3 -28.00 6.20 7.01
C TYR A 3 -26.98 7.25 6.51
N ILE A 4 -27.09 8.50 6.95
CA ILE A 4 -26.24 9.61 6.50
C ILE A 4 -24.89 9.54 7.21
N LEU A 5 -24.91 9.32 8.52
CA LEU A 5 -23.68 9.13 9.30
C LEU A 5 -22.90 7.92 8.79
N LEU A 6 -23.59 6.83 8.49
CA LEU A 6 -22.99 5.65 7.88
C LEU A 6 -22.37 5.97 6.51
N ALA A 7 -23.12 6.65 5.64
CA ALA A 7 -22.62 7.01 4.31
C ALA A 7 -21.37 7.91 4.37
N ILE A 8 -21.35 8.89 5.27
CA ILE A 8 -20.18 9.75 5.50
C ILE A 8 -19.00 8.92 6.02
N ALA A 9 -19.22 8.03 6.99
CA ALA A 9 -18.16 7.16 7.52
C ALA A 9 -17.54 6.28 6.41
N LEU A 10 -18.38 5.73 5.52
CA LEU A 10 -17.95 4.89 4.40
C LEU A 10 -17.16 5.65 3.31
N ILE A 11 -17.24 6.99 3.27
CA ILE A 11 -16.48 7.85 2.35
C ILE A 11 -15.22 8.41 3.01
N ILE A 12 -15.31 8.79 4.29
CA ILE A 12 -14.20 9.45 5.00
C ILE A 12 -13.17 8.45 5.53
N LEU A 13 -13.60 7.29 6.05
CA LEU A 13 -12.64 6.32 6.60
C LEU A 13 -11.67 5.77 5.54
N PRO A 14 -12.12 5.37 4.32
CA PRO A 14 -11.20 4.98 3.25
C PRO A 14 -10.22 6.09 2.85
N LEU A 15 -10.69 7.34 2.86
CA LEU A 15 -9.87 8.51 2.53
C LEU A 15 -8.78 8.75 3.58
N LEU A 16 -9.15 8.70 4.86
CA LEU A 16 -8.21 8.87 5.97
C LEU A 16 -7.12 7.80 5.97
N GLU A 17 -7.48 6.55 5.70
CA GLU A 17 -6.47 5.49 5.56
C GLU A 17 -5.54 5.79 4.37
N SER A 18 -6.11 6.19 3.23
CA SER A 18 -5.32 6.43 2.01
C SER A 18 -4.28 7.54 2.16
N PHE A 19 -4.51 8.50 3.07
CA PHE A 19 -3.54 9.56 3.37
C PHE A 19 -2.28 9.07 4.11
N TYR A 20 -2.34 7.94 4.82
CA TYR A 20 -1.21 7.45 5.60
C TYR A 20 -0.12 6.83 4.71
N GLY A 21 -0.45 6.42 3.48
CA GLY A 21 0.51 5.89 2.50
C GLY A 21 1.01 4.47 2.78
N ALA A 22 0.62 3.85 3.89
CA ALA A 22 0.94 2.47 4.25
C ALA A 22 -0.33 1.69 4.65
N THR A 23 -0.33 0.38 4.40
CA THR A 23 -1.45 -0.51 4.69
C THR A 23 -1.84 -0.41 6.17
N LEU A 24 -3.14 -0.25 6.45
CA LEU A 24 -3.69 -0.22 7.82
C LEU A 24 -2.97 0.79 8.72
N TRP A 25 -2.73 2.02 8.23
CA TRP A 25 -2.03 3.07 8.99
C TRP A 25 -0.62 2.67 9.45
N GLY A 26 0.12 1.94 8.61
CA GLY A 26 1.52 1.58 8.87
C GLY A 26 1.71 0.39 9.80
N LEU A 27 0.67 -0.43 9.97
CA LEU A 27 0.81 -1.68 10.70
C LEU A 27 1.61 -2.69 9.88
N ASN A 28 2.77 -3.08 10.41
CA ASN A 28 3.62 -4.12 9.85
C ASN A 28 3.48 -5.38 10.70
N PHE A 29 2.68 -6.35 10.23
CA PHE A 29 2.53 -7.66 10.88
C PHE A 29 2.96 -8.79 9.96
N ASP A 30 3.46 -9.85 10.59
CA ASP A 30 3.80 -11.14 10.03
C ASP A 30 4.94 -11.07 8.99
N SER A 31 4.67 -10.55 7.80
CA SER A 31 5.69 -10.35 6.77
C SER A 31 5.34 -9.23 5.79
N PRO A 32 6.34 -8.62 5.12
CA PRO A 32 6.11 -7.63 4.07
C PRO A 32 5.21 -8.15 2.93
N LEU A 33 5.39 -9.42 2.54
CA LEU A 33 4.57 -10.05 1.52
C LEU A 33 3.11 -10.22 1.97
N PHE A 34 2.89 -10.60 3.23
CA PHE A 34 1.55 -10.68 3.81
C PHE A 34 0.88 -9.30 3.82
N MET A 35 1.59 -8.28 4.28
CA MET A 35 1.05 -6.91 4.32
C MET A 35 0.78 -6.31 2.94
N ALA A 36 1.58 -6.67 1.93
CA ALA A 36 1.27 -6.33 0.54
C ALA A 36 -0.08 -6.95 0.11
N LYS A 37 -0.29 -8.25 0.36
CA LYS A 37 -1.58 -8.93 0.08
C LYS A 37 -2.75 -8.28 0.80
N VAL A 38 -2.59 -7.97 2.09
CA VAL A 38 -3.60 -7.26 2.88
C VAL A 38 -3.90 -5.89 2.25
N GLY A 39 -2.89 -5.17 1.79
CA GLY A 39 -3.04 -3.90 1.06
C GLY A 39 -3.94 -4.03 -0.16
N TYR A 40 -3.75 -5.05 -1.00
CA TYR A 40 -4.61 -5.32 -2.15
C TYR A 40 -6.05 -5.59 -1.73
N TRP A 41 -6.28 -6.47 -0.76
CA TRP A 41 -7.64 -6.74 -0.26
C TRP A 41 -8.31 -5.51 0.32
N LEU A 42 -7.56 -4.75 1.11
CA LEU A 42 -8.02 -3.52 1.73
C LEU A 42 -8.40 -2.46 0.69
N PHE A 43 -7.69 -2.41 -0.44
CA PHE A 43 -8.05 -1.56 -1.57
C PHE A 43 -9.46 -1.88 -2.11
N TYR A 44 -9.78 -3.17 -2.31
CA TYR A 44 -11.13 -3.57 -2.75
C TYR A 44 -12.21 -3.27 -1.71
N VAL A 45 -11.92 -3.47 -0.42
CA VAL A 45 -12.84 -3.14 0.68
C VAL A 45 -13.11 -1.62 0.71
N LYS A 46 -12.08 -0.79 0.56
CA LYS A 46 -12.24 0.66 0.46
C LYS A 46 -13.09 1.06 -0.74
N TYR A 47 -12.82 0.48 -1.91
CA TYR A 47 -13.53 0.85 -3.14
C TYR A 47 -15.02 0.52 -3.04
N THR A 48 -15.34 -0.67 -2.56
CA THR A 48 -16.73 -1.08 -2.31
C THR A 48 -17.41 -0.24 -1.23
N SER A 49 -16.70 0.11 -0.15
CA SER A 49 -17.17 1.04 0.87
C SER A 49 -17.57 2.39 0.27
N VAL A 50 -16.71 3.00 -0.55
CA VAL A 50 -16.98 4.30 -1.18
C VAL A 50 -18.16 4.21 -2.14
N LEU A 51 -18.28 3.14 -2.93
CA LEU A 51 -19.44 2.93 -3.82
C LEU A 51 -20.75 2.83 -3.05
N VAL A 52 -20.78 2.08 -1.94
CA VAL A 52 -21.95 1.97 -1.06
C VAL A 52 -22.26 3.32 -0.41
N GLY A 53 -21.24 4.04 0.08
CA GLY A 53 -21.39 5.38 0.64
C GLY A 53 -21.99 6.37 -0.37
N PHE A 54 -21.47 6.39 -1.60
CA PHE A 54 -22.00 7.20 -2.69
C PHE A 54 -23.46 6.87 -3.01
N PHE A 55 -23.78 5.58 -3.15
CA PHE A 55 -25.15 5.12 -3.39
C PHE A 55 -26.10 5.56 -2.27
N LEU A 56 -25.70 5.40 -1.01
CA LEU A 56 -26.49 5.82 0.16
C LEU A 56 -26.72 7.34 0.18
N VAL A 57 -25.72 8.13 -0.21
CA VAL A 57 -25.86 9.59 -0.33
C VAL A 57 -26.90 9.95 -1.40
N VAL A 58 -26.80 9.38 -2.60
CA VAL A 58 -27.75 9.64 -3.71
C VAL A 58 -29.17 9.16 -3.34
N PHE A 59 -29.28 7.97 -2.76
CA PHE A 59 -30.56 7.43 -2.32
C PHE A 59 -31.20 8.31 -1.22
N ALA A 60 -30.40 8.79 -0.27
CA ALA A 60 -30.89 9.70 0.75
C ALA A 60 -31.36 11.03 0.12
N LEU A 61 -30.62 11.59 -0.84
CA LEU A 61 -31.02 12.83 -1.52
C LEU A 61 -32.37 12.72 -2.21
N THR A 62 -32.59 11.65 -2.98
CA THR A 62 -33.87 11.42 -3.69
C THR A 62 -35.05 11.23 -2.73
N ARG A 63 -34.84 10.65 -1.55
CA ARG A 63 -35.88 10.46 -0.53
C ARG A 63 -36.13 11.69 0.34
N PHE A 64 -35.09 12.45 0.71
CA PHE A 64 -35.21 13.60 1.61
C PHE A 64 -35.72 14.87 0.91
N GLN A 65 -35.46 15.03 -0.39
CA GLN A 65 -36.01 16.14 -1.19
C GLN A 65 -37.56 16.18 -1.16
N GLN A 66 -38.22 15.07 -0.83
CA GLN A 66 -39.69 14.99 -0.77
C GLN A 66 -40.28 15.37 0.60
N VAL A 67 -39.48 15.51 1.67
CA VAL A 67 -40.02 15.55 3.05
C VAL A 67 -39.61 16.80 3.84
N ILE A 68 -38.42 17.38 3.61
CA ILE A 68 -37.90 18.47 4.46
C ILE A 68 -37.11 19.51 3.63
N LYS A 69 -37.34 20.80 3.87
CA LYS A 69 -36.49 21.87 3.32
C LYS A 69 -35.09 21.78 3.93
N PRO A 70 -34.02 21.55 3.13
CA PRO A 70 -32.67 21.44 3.68
C PRO A 70 -32.17 22.80 4.15
N THR A 71 -31.57 22.84 5.34
CA THR A 71 -30.76 23.98 5.80
C THR A 71 -29.49 24.10 4.95
N TRP A 72 -28.95 25.32 4.79
CA TRP A 72 -27.73 25.57 4.02
C TRP A 72 -26.54 24.66 4.41
N CYS A 73 -26.31 24.44 5.72
CA CYS A 73 -25.24 23.55 6.19
C CYS A 73 -25.43 22.09 5.72
N ALA A 74 -26.65 21.59 5.74
CA ALA A 74 -26.95 20.25 5.27
C ALA A 74 -26.64 20.14 3.77
N THR A 75 -27.12 21.10 2.95
CA THR A 75 -26.85 21.15 1.51
C THR A 75 -25.35 21.17 1.20
N LEU A 76 -24.57 21.94 1.95
CA LEU A 76 -23.12 21.98 1.80
C LEU A 76 -22.48 20.60 2.08
N VAL A 77 -22.82 19.98 3.21
CA VAL A 77 -22.30 18.65 3.58
C VAL A 77 -22.62 17.60 2.51
N TRP A 78 -23.83 17.63 1.94
CA TRP A 78 -24.23 16.74 0.85
C TRP A 78 -23.36 16.93 -0.39
N PHE A 79 -23.22 18.18 -0.84
CA PHE A 79 -22.47 18.49 -2.06
C PHE A 79 -21.00 18.11 -1.92
N VAL A 80 -20.38 18.45 -0.78
CA VAL A 80 -18.99 18.08 -0.48
C VAL A 80 -18.82 16.55 -0.43
N SER A 81 -19.75 15.84 0.21
CA SER A 81 -19.69 14.37 0.29
C SER A 81 -19.79 13.71 -1.09
N LEU A 82 -20.70 14.19 -1.95
CA LEU A 82 -20.83 13.72 -3.33
C LEU A 82 -19.55 13.96 -4.13
N LEU A 83 -19.00 15.18 -4.05
CA LEU A 83 -17.79 15.55 -4.78
C LEU A 83 -16.61 14.69 -4.35
N LEU A 84 -16.42 14.51 -3.03
CA LEU A 84 -15.37 13.66 -2.47
C LEU A 84 -15.51 12.20 -2.91
N ALA A 85 -16.72 11.64 -2.83
CA ALA A 85 -16.97 10.26 -3.25
C ALA A 85 -16.73 10.08 -4.76
N ALA A 86 -17.19 11.00 -5.60
CA ALA A 86 -16.96 10.95 -7.04
C ALA A 86 -15.47 10.98 -7.39
N LEU A 87 -14.71 11.90 -6.76
CA LEU A 87 -13.26 11.99 -6.94
C LEU A 87 -12.56 10.70 -6.50
N GLN A 88 -12.91 10.16 -5.33
CA GLN A 88 -12.35 8.91 -4.83
C GLN A 88 -12.64 7.74 -5.77
N ILE A 89 -13.87 7.62 -6.28
CA ILE A 89 -14.24 6.54 -7.23
C ILE A 89 -13.36 6.62 -8.48
N ILE A 90 -13.17 7.81 -9.05
CA ILE A 90 -12.33 7.99 -10.25
C ILE A 90 -10.88 7.59 -9.95
N VAL A 91 -10.29 8.11 -8.88
CA VAL A 91 -8.89 7.83 -8.51
C VAL A 91 -8.68 6.34 -8.23
N MET A 92 -9.58 5.73 -7.45
CA MET A 92 -9.51 4.31 -7.13
C MET A 92 -9.78 3.42 -8.34
N PHE A 93 -10.60 3.84 -9.30
CA PHE A 93 -10.78 3.10 -10.54
C PHE A 93 -9.46 2.98 -11.32
N PHE A 94 -8.71 4.08 -11.46
CA PHE A 94 -7.37 4.04 -12.05
C PHE A 94 -6.40 3.19 -11.21
N GLY A 95 -6.44 3.33 -9.88
CA GLY A 95 -5.65 2.49 -8.98
C GLY A 95 -5.96 0.99 -9.13
N LEU A 96 -7.21 0.61 -9.40
CA LEU A 96 -7.63 -0.78 -9.58
C LEU A 96 -7.01 -1.39 -10.85
N MET A 97 -6.97 -0.62 -11.95
CA MET A 97 -6.33 -1.04 -13.20
C MET A 97 -4.83 -1.33 -13.01
N ILE A 98 -4.14 -0.51 -12.23
CA ILE A 98 -2.71 -0.70 -11.94
C ILE A 98 -2.51 -1.92 -11.02
N ASN A 99 -3.30 -2.02 -9.94
CA ASN A 99 -3.13 -3.07 -8.93
C ASN A 99 -3.35 -4.49 -9.46
N ILE A 100 -4.19 -4.70 -10.47
CA ILE A 100 -4.42 -6.04 -11.06
C ILE A 100 -3.14 -6.62 -11.64
N ASP A 101 -2.35 -5.82 -12.36
CA ASP A 101 -1.08 -6.32 -12.94
C ASP A 101 -0.04 -6.59 -11.84
N THR A 102 0.01 -5.73 -10.82
CA THR A 102 0.94 -5.88 -9.71
C THR A 102 0.63 -7.11 -8.86
N ALA A 103 -0.65 -7.38 -8.58
CA ALA A 103 -1.09 -8.54 -7.81
C ALA A 103 -0.72 -9.88 -8.48
N ASN A 104 -0.79 -9.95 -9.81
CA ASN A 104 -0.42 -11.15 -10.56
C ASN A 104 1.08 -11.45 -10.54
N LYS A 105 1.92 -10.44 -10.26
CA LYS A 105 3.38 -10.54 -10.22
C LYS A 105 3.94 -10.30 -8.83
N LEU A 106 3.15 -10.55 -7.78
CA LEU A 106 3.51 -10.19 -6.41
C LEU A 106 4.85 -10.76 -5.95
N THR A 107 5.16 -12.00 -6.33
CA THR A 107 6.44 -12.68 -6.02
C THR A 107 7.64 -12.09 -6.74
N TYR A 108 7.44 -11.38 -7.85
CA TYR A 108 8.50 -10.62 -8.51
C TYR A 108 8.78 -9.31 -7.76
N TYR A 109 7.73 -8.64 -7.30
CA TYR A 109 7.83 -7.36 -6.58
C TYR A 109 8.35 -7.52 -5.15
N HIS A 110 8.03 -8.63 -4.49
CA HIS A 110 8.36 -8.91 -3.11
C HIS A 110 9.14 -10.23 -3.02
N GLN A 111 10.43 -10.14 -2.72
CA GLN A 111 11.29 -11.31 -2.51
C GLN A 111 11.89 -11.27 -1.11
N GLN A 112 12.01 -12.43 -0.48
CA GLN A 112 12.58 -12.57 0.86
C GLN A 112 13.47 -13.80 0.89
N ARG A 113 14.65 -13.67 1.49
CA ARG A 113 15.54 -14.80 1.78
C ARG A 113 16.06 -14.68 3.20
N ALA A 114 15.97 -15.79 3.93
CA ALA A 114 16.56 -15.92 5.26
C ALA A 114 17.98 -16.45 5.12
N PHE A 115 18.91 -15.81 5.80
CA PHE A 115 20.28 -16.26 6.02
C PHE A 115 20.44 -16.62 7.51
N GLU A 116 21.58 -17.19 7.89
CA GLU A 116 21.79 -17.73 9.26
C GLU A 116 21.49 -16.69 10.36
N ASP A 117 21.95 -15.45 10.18
CA ASP A 117 21.82 -14.39 11.20
C ASP A 117 20.91 -13.23 10.81
N SER A 118 20.41 -13.19 9.56
CA SER A 118 19.61 -12.07 9.07
C SER A 118 18.64 -12.46 7.96
N THR A 119 17.53 -11.74 7.87
CA THR A 119 16.58 -11.89 6.76
C THR A 119 16.60 -10.65 5.89
N ILE A 120 16.86 -10.85 4.59
CA ILE A 120 16.88 -9.76 3.62
C ILE A 120 15.57 -9.78 2.84
N TYR A 121 14.92 -8.63 2.81
CA TYR A 121 13.72 -8.39 2.03
C TYR A 121 14.03 -7.44 0.88
N VAL A 122 13.63 -7.82 -0.32
CA VAL A 122 13.82 -7.03 -1.53
C VAL A 122 12.47 -6.59 -2.06
N TYR A 123 12.30 -5.28 -2.18
CA TYR A 123 11.16 -4.67 -2.85
C TYR A 123 11.60 -4.10 -4.20
N THR A 124 11.00 -4.59 -5.28
CA THR A 124 11.18 -4.01 -6.60
C THR A 124 10.10 -2.96 -6.82
N SER A 125 10.48 -1.73 -7.14
CA SER A 125 9.54 -0.70 -7.59
C SER A 125 9.68 -0.56 -9.09
N ASP A 126 8.76 -1.15 -9.85
CA ASP A 126 8.74 -1.08 -11.32
C ASP A 126 7.48 -0.35 -11.79
N PRO A 127 7.56 0.96 -12.08
CA PRO A 127 6.45 1.75 -12.62
C PRO A 127 6.20 1.48 -14.12
N GLY A 128 6.90 0.52 -14.74
CA GLY A 128 6.79 0.20 -16.16
C GLY A 128 7.22 1.37 -17.05
N ALA A 129 6.47 1.60 -18.13
CA ALA A 129 6.79 2.63 -19.12
C ALA A 129 6.78 4.08 -18.58
N MET A 130 6.31 4.30 -17.34
CA MET A 130 6.20 5.62 -16.73
C MET A 130 7.44 6.05 -15.93
N GLY A 131 8.47 5.19 -15.78
CA GLY A 131 9.65 5.58 -15.01
C GLY A 131 10.77 4.55 -14.98
N ARG A 132 11.78 4.83 -14.17
CA ARG A 132 12.89 3.89 -13.91
C ARG A 132 12.51 2.93 -12.81
N ALA A 133 12.81 1.66 -13.01
CA ALA A 133 12.67 0.63 -11.98
C ALA A 133 13.87 0.66 -11.02
N TYR A 134 13.60 0.35 -9.74
CA TYR A 134 14.60 0.29 -8.68
C TYR A 134 14.37 -0.94 -7.81
N HIS A 135 15.46 -1.49 -7.25
CA HIS A 135 15.37 -2.48 -6.19
C HIS A 135 15.78 -1.83 -4.86
N TYR A 136 15.01 -2.13 -3.84
CA TYR A 136 15.24 -1.67 -2.48
C TYR A 136 15.53 -2.89 -1.63
N PHE A 137 16.73 -2.95 -1.08
CA PHE A 137 17.17 -4.01 -0.20
C PHE A 137 17.02 -3.55 1.23
N TYR A 138 16.26 -4.33 2.00
CA TYR A 138 15.97 -4.05 3.40
C TYR A 138 16.46 -5.19 4.28
N LEU A 139 16.92 -4.83 5.47
CA LEU A 139 17.05 -5.76 6.58
C LEU A 139 15.68 -5.89 7.26
N LEU A 140 15.18 -7.11 7.40
CA LEU A 140 13.95 -7.41 8.11
C LEU A 140 14.28 -7.60 9.60
N CYS A 141 13.89 -6.65 10.43
CA CYS A 141 14.00 -6.71 11.88
C CYS A 141 12.68 -7.26 12.46
N GLU A 142 12.75 -8.38 13.17
CA GLU A 142 11.60 -8.95 13.88
C GLU A 142 11.32 -8.16 15.17
N GLN A 143 10.06 -7.82 15.41
CA GLN A 143 9.61 -7.10 16.58
C GLN A 143 8.60 -7.94 17.40
N PRO A 144 8.43 -7.64 18.70
CA PRO A 144 7.43 -8.30 19.52
C PRO A 144 6.03 -8.24 18.89
N LEU A 145 5.20 -9.24 19.21
CA LEU A 145 3.84 -9.41 18.69
C LEU A 145 3.77 -9.70 17.17
N ASN A 146 4.73 -10.46 16.63
CA ASN A 146 4.85 -10.75 15.19
C ASN A 146 4.80 -9.49 14.33
N ARG A 147 5.45 -8.42 14.80
CA ARG A 147 5.62 -7.20 14.01
C ARG A 147 6.96 -7.24 13.31
N TYR A 148 7.10 -6.42 12.29
CA TYR A 148 8.40 -6.25 11.64
C TYR A 148 8.70 -4.78 11.37
N GLN A 149 9.99 -4.47 11.33
CA GLN A 149 10.53 -3.22 10.84
C GLN A 149 11.47 -3.50 9.68
N LEU A 150 11.50 -2.59 8.71
CA LEU A 150 12.35 -2.67 7.54
C LEU A 150 13.37 -1.54 7.61
N GLU A 151 14.65 -1.90 7.67
CA GLU A 151 15.75 -0.93 7.59
C GLU A 151 16.35 -0.95 6.20
N LEU A 152 16.44 0.20 5.55
CA LEU A 152 16.95 0.29 4.19
C LEU A 152 18.47 0.11 4.18
N ILE A 153 18.95 -0.92 3.51
CA ILE A 153 20.39 -1.17 3.30
C ILE A 153 20.86 -0.34 2.11
N VAL A 154 20.25 -0.58 0.94
CA VAL A 154 20.65 0.07 -0.31
C VAL A 154 19.48 0.16 -1.28
N LYS A 155 19.47 1.25 -2.05
CA LYS A 155 18.64 1.43 -3.24
C LYS A 155 19.50 1.30 -4.48
N THR A 156 19.24 0.29 -5.30
CA THR A 156 19.95 0.07 -6.57
C THR A 156 19.05 0.37 -7.76
N PRO A 157 19.60 0.77 -8.91
CA PRO A 157 18.85 0.76 -10.17
C PRO A 157 18.40 -0.67 -10.51
N TRP A 158 17.49 -0.80 -11.46
CA TRP A 158 17.02 -2.10 -11.95
C TRP A 158 18.18 -3.00 -12.40
N LEU A 159 18.29 -4.19 -11.80
CA LEU A 159 19.36 -5.16 -12.03
C LEU A 159 18.93 -6.28 -13.00
N GLY A 160 17.80 -6.08 -13.68
CA GLY A 160 17.16 -7.12 -14.50
C GLY A 160 16.20 -8.00 -13.69
N ARG A 161 15.64 -9.01 -14.35
CA ARG A 161 14.72 -9.97 -13.70
C ARG A 161 15.45 -11.06 -12.92
N THR A 162 16.68 -11.35 -13.30
CA THR A 162 17.52 -12.40 -12.74
C THR A 162 18.72 -11.73 -12.08
N PHE A 163 18.59 -11.45 -10.79
CA PHE A 163 19.68 -11.03 -9.94
C PHE A 163 19.76 -11.98 -8.75
N GLU A 164 20.96 -12.18 -8.25
CA GLU A 164 21.20 -13.00 -7.07
C GLU A 164 21.77 -12.12 -5.98
N PHE A 165 21.44 -12.45 -4.74
CA PHE A 165 21.98 -11.76 -3.60
C PHE A 165 22.25 -12.76 -2.49
N GLU A 166 23.38 -12.56 -1.84
CA GLU A 166 23.88 -13.40 -0.75
C GLU A 166 24.49 -12.50 0.32
N VAL A 167 24.51 -13.03 1.56
CA VAL A 167 25.18 -12.37 2.68
C VAL A 167 26.44 -13.16 2.99
N ILE A 168 27.60 -12.51 2.85
CA ILE A 168 28.93 -13.09 3.14
C ILE A 168 29.68 -12.11 4.03
N ASP A 169 30.25 -12.59 5.14
CA ASP A 169 31.07 -11.78 6.05
C ASP A 169 30.39 -10.45 6.50
N ASN A 170 29.10 -10.52 6.83
CA ASN A 170 28.26 -9.36 7.21
C ASN A 170 28.14 -8.28 6.10
N GLN A 171 28.33 -8.67 4.84
CA GLN A 171 28.12 -7.82 3.68
C GLN A 171 27.08 -8.43 2.75
N LEU A 172 26.19 -7.59 2.24
CA LEU A 172 25.26 -7.95 1.19
C LEU A 172 25.97 -7.88 -0.16
N GLN A 173 26.22 -9.03 -0.78
CA GLN A 173 26.73 -9.13 -2.14
C GLN A 173 25.55 -9.29 -3.10
N ILE A 174 25.47 -8.39 -4.07
CA ILE A 174 24.42 -8.39 -5.09
C ILE A 174 25.09 -8.64 -6.44
N THR A 175 24.67 -9.69 -7.14
CA THR A 175 25.15 -10.07 -8.46
C THR A 175 24.06 -9.77 -9.50
N SER A 176 24.36 -8.84 -10.39
CA SER A 176 23.49 -8.51 -11.53
C SER A 176 23.51 -9.61 -12.59
N ALA A 177 22.52 -9.64 -13.49
CA ALA A 177 22.49 -10.51 -14.67
C ALA A 177 23.77 -10.42 -15.53
N ASP A 178 24.44 -9.27 -15.52
CA ASP A 178 25.69 -9.02 -16.25
C ASP A 178 26.95 -9.51 -15.51
N ASN A 179 26.80 -10.32 -14.44
CA ASN A 179 27.86 -10.80 -13.55
C ASN A 179 28.67 -9.68 -12.86
N VAL A 180 28.09 -8.49 -12.74
CA VAL A 180 28.68 -7.39 -11.96
C VAL A 180 28.24 -7.57 -10.51
N SER A 181 29.20 -7.83 -9.63
CA SER A 181 28.97 -7.93 -8.19
C SER A 181 29.21 -6.60 -7.48
N SER A 182 28.25 -6.16 -6.67
CA SER A 182 28.40 -5.00 -5.77
C SER A 182 28.22 -5.45 -4.33
N THR A 183 29.08 -4.99 -3.43
CA THR A 183 29.02 -5.31 -2.01
C THR A 183 28.60 -4.10 -1.19
N TYR A 184 27.75 -4.32 -0.21
CA TYR A 184 27.25 -3.30 0.70
C TYR A 184 27.35 -3.80 2.15
N PRO A 185 27.87 -2.99 3.09
CA PRO A 185 27.91 -3.38 4.48
C PRO A 185 26.48 -3.50 5.03
N LEU A 186 26.21 -4.54 5.83
CA LEU A 186 24.94 -4.63 6.53
C LEU A 186 24.90 -3.60 7.68
N PRO A 187 23.70 -3.05 7.98
CA PRO A 187 23.49 -2.27 9.19
C PRO A 187 23.85 -3.11 10.41
N ASP A 188 24.38 -2.47 11.46
CA ASP A 188 24.66 -3.16 12.71
C ASP A 188 23.35 -3.72 13.32
N ASN A 189 23.42 -4.90 13.94
CA ASN A 189 22.24 -5.57 14.50
C ASN A 189 21.58 -4.76 15.63
N SER A 190 22.32 -3.78 16.20
CA SER A 190 21.78 -2.77 17.12
C SER A 190 20.67 -1.91 16.52
N VAL A 191 20.54 -1.83 15.19
CA VAL A 191 19.46 -1.07 14.53
C VAL A 191 18.10 -1.77 14.66
N CYS A 192 18.08 -3.07 14.93
CA CYS A 192 16.85 -3.85 15.09
C CYS A 192 16.28 -3.89 16.52
N TYR A 193 17.01 -3.39 17.54
CA TYR A 193 16.67 -3.53 18.97
C TYR A 193 16.67 -2.21 19.75
#